data_AF-A0A0G1H0K4-F1
#
_entry.id   AF-A0A0G1H0K4-F1
#
_cell.length_a   1.000
_cell.length_b   1.000
_cell.length_c   1.000
_cell.angle_alpha   90.00
_cell.angle_beta   90.00
_cell.angle_gamma   90.00
#
_symmetry.space_group_name_H-M   'P 1'
#
loop_
_entity.id
_entity.type
_entity.pdbx_description
1 polymer ?
#
loop_
_entity_poly.entity_id
_entity_poly.type
_entity_poly.pdbx_seq_one_letter_code
_entity_poly.pdbx_strand_id
1 'polypeptide(L)'
;MIKPNAPVFELNMYSFEASGLSQFQAAELHQAGLLSFDPFAKQEFAGYDIEEMAFLKKIYFESGLERNMAASMLKKLPRPYRYSFDNIYWCLGEQKWKEVKLS
;
A
#
# COMPACT_ATOMS: atom_id res chain seq x y z
N MET A 1 4.54 -17.81 -0.60
CA MET A 1 4.08 -16.59 -1.29
C MET A 1 3.54 -15.67 -0.20
N ILE A 2 4.06 -14.46 -0.07
CA ILE A 2 3.60 -13.51 0.96
C ILE A 2 2.18 -13.10 0.62
N LYS A 3 1.25 -13.33 1.54
CA LYS A 3 -0.17 -12.99 1.33
C LYS A 3 -0.47 -11.61 1.90
N PRO A 4 -1.31 -10.79 1.23
CA PRO A 4 -1.87 -9.60 1.85
C PRO A 4 -2.61 -9.98 3.14
N ASN A 5 -2.70 -9.03 4.07
CA ASN A 5 -3.54 -9.17 5.26
C ASN A 5 -4.98 -9.52 4.83
N ALA A 6 -5.59 -10.47 5.53
CA ALA A 6 -7.01 -10.75 5.33
C ALA A 6 -7.81 -9.47 5.64
N PRO A 7 -8.86 -9.15 4.87
CA PRO A 7 -9.69 -8.00 5.20
C PRO A 7 -10.25 -8.22 6.61
N VAL A 8 -9.89 -7.34 7.54
CA VAL A 8 -10.70 -7.17 8.74
C VAL A 8 -11.97 -6.50 8.23
N PHE A 9 -13.09 -7.21 8.26
CA PHE A 9 -14.39 -6.66 7.84
C PHE A 9 -14.81 -5.59 8.85
N GLU A 10 -14.29 -4.38 8.68
CA GLU A 10 -14.83 -3.20 9.32
C GLU A 10 -15.84 -2.58 8.37
N LEU A 11 -17.11 -2.61 8.75
CA LEU A 11 -18.25 -1.98 8.05
C LEU A 11 -18.18 -0.44 8.08
N ASN A 12 -17.04 0.14 8.48
CA ASN A 12 -16.88 1.57 8.63
C ASN A 12 -16.54 2.17 7.27
N MET A 13 -17.41 3.06 6.80
CA MET A 13 -17.12 3.96 5.70
C MET A 13 -16.14 5.02 6.18
N TYR A 14 -14.95 5.04 5.60
CA TYR A 14 -13.92 6.01 5.90
C TYR A 14 -13.96 7.17 4.90
N SER A 15 -13.70 8.38 5.39
CA SER A 15 -13.37 9.51 4.52
C SER A 15 -12.00 9.30 3.89
N PHE A 16 -11.77 9.92 2.74
CA PHE A 16 -10.46 9.88 2.07
C PHE A 16 -9.32 10.37 2.98
N GLU A 17 -9.60 11.31 3.89
CA GLU A 17 -8.63 11.87 4.85
C GLU A 17 -8.03 10.81 5.77
N ALA A 18 -8.78 9.73 6.08
CA ALA A 18 -8.29 8.63 6.90
C ALA A 18 -7.09 7.90 6.25
N SER A 19 -6.92 8.00 4.93
CA SER A 19 -5.75 7.45 4.22
C SER A 19 -4.46 8.21 4.51
N GLY A 20 -4.58 9.47 4.97
CA GLY A 20 -3.47 10.40 5.09
C GLY A 20 -2.81 10.80 3.77
N LEU A 21 -3.37 10.42 2.61
CA LEU A 21 -2.95 10.90 1.29
C LEU A 21 -3.63 12.23 0.97
N SER A 22 -2.93 13.08 0.21
CA SER A 22 -3.58 14.15 -0.55
C SER A 22 -4.18 13.61 -1.85
N GLN A 23 -5.15 14.33 -2.44
CA GLN A 23 -5.73 13.96 -3.74
C GLN A 23 -4.65 13.84 -4.85
N PHE A 24 -3.64 14.72 -4.82
CA PHE A 24 -2.52 14.65 -5.75
C PHE A 24 -1.74 13.34 -5.61
N GLN A 25 -1.44 12.92 -4.38
CA GLN A 25 -0.71 11.68 -4.13
C GLN A 25 -1.53 10.45 -4.53
N ALA A 26 -2.84 10.44 -4.30
CA ALA A 26 -3.71 9.37 -4.78
C ALA A 26 -3.78 9.33 -6.31
N ALA A 27 -3.81 10.49 -6.99
CA ALA A 27 -3.72 10.57 -8.44
C ALA A 27 -2.43 9.94 -8.96
N GLU A 28 -1.29 10.30 -8.35
CA GLU A 28 0.03 9.81 -8.74
C GLU A 28 0.12 8.28 -8.56
N LEU A 29 -0.36 7.73 -7.44
CA LEU A 29 -0.38 6.29 -7.21
C LEU A 29 -1.30 5.54 -8.20
N HIS A 30 -2.44 6.13 -8.56
CA HIS A 30 -3.35 5.56 -9.55
C HIS A 30 -2.75 5.58 -10.96
N GLN A 31 -2.17 6.71 -11.38
CA GLN A 31 -1.46 6.84 -12.66
C GLN A 31 -0.26 5.90 -12.77
N ALA A 32 0.44 5.65 -11.66
CA ALA A 32 1.53 4.67 -11.59
C ALA A 32 1.04 3.20 -11.61
N GLY A 33 -0.28 2.97 -11.61
CA GLY A 33 -0.90 1.64 -11.60
C GLY A 33 -0.72 0.89 -10.28
N LEU A 34 -0.47 1.62 -9.17
CA LEU A 34 -0.21 1.03 -7.87
C LEU A 34 -1.52 0.80 -7.09
N LEU A 35 -2.42 1.79 -7.03
CA LEU A 35 -3.71 1.62 -6.35
C LEU A 35 -4.59 0.57 -7.02
N SER A 36 -5.19 -0.33 -6.23
CA SER A 36 -6.06 -1.40 -6.74
C SER A 36 -7.45 -0.93 -7.19
N PHE A 37 -7.75 0.35 -6.95
CA PHE A 37 -8.99 1.02 -7.32
C PHE A 37 -8.70 2.43 -7.85
N ASP A 38 -9.70 3.02 -8.51
CA ASP A 38 -9.68 4.45 -8.87
C ASP A 38 -10.17 5.29 -7.68
N PRO A 39 -9.30 6.13 -7.07
CA PRO A 39 -9.68 6.93 -5.91
C PRO A 39 -10.67 8.06 -6.23
N PHE A 40 -10.86 8.41 -7.51
CA PHE A 40 -11.80 9.47 -7.93
C PHE A 40 -13.16 8.94 -8.34
N ALA A 41 -13.24 7.68 -8.77
CA ALA A 41 -14.51 7.03 -9.09
C ALA A 41 -15.27 6.55 -7.84
N LYS A 42 -14.61 6.57 -6.67
CA LYS A 42 -15.10 5.95 -5.44
C LYS A 42 -15.59 7.01 -4.46
N GLN A 43 -16.84 6.89 -4.02
CA GLN A 43 -17.47 7.83 -3.07
C GLN A 43 -17.13 7.50 -1.61
N GLU A 44 -16.95 6.21 -1.31
CA GLU A 44 -16.73 5.70 0.05
C GLU A 44 -15.59 4.69 0.08
N PHE A 45 -14.72 4.82 1.08
CA PHE A 45 -13.56 3.93 1.27
C PHE A 45 -13.83 2.95 2.38
N ALA A 46 -13.62 1.66 2.11
CA ALA A 46 -13.63 0.63 3.13
C ALA A 46 -12.27 0.61 3.86
N GLY A 47 -12.21 -0.02 5.03
CA GLY A 47 -10.95 -0.12 5.81
C GLY A 47 -9.78 -0.68 4.99
N TYR A 48 -10.03 -1.67 4.13
CA TYR A 48 -9.00 -2.26 3.27
C TYR A 48 -8.47 -1.29 2.19
N ASP A 49 -9.28 -0.31 1.76
CA ASP A 49 -8.84 0.73 0.82
C ASP A 49 -7.89 1.70 1.55
N ILE A 50 -8.22 2.05 2.80
CA ILE A 50 -7.40 2.88 3.68
C ILE A 50 -6.06 2.20 3.98
N GLU A 51 -6.08 0.90 4.29
CA GLU A 51 -4.86 0.11 4.54
C GLU A 51 -3.92 0.10 3.31
N GLU A 52 -4.47 -0.12 2.11
CA GLU A 52 -3.66 -0.08 0.88
C GLU A 52 -3.03 1.30 0.67
N MET A 53 -3.83 2.36 0.81
CA MET A 53 -3.35 3.73 0.65
C MET A 53 -2.27 4.09 1.67
N ALA A 54 -2.45 3.73 2.95
CA ALA A 54 -1.50 4.00 4.02
C ALA A 54 -0.17 3.26 3.81
N PHE A 55 -0.23 1.99 3.39
CA PHE A 55 0.97 1.22 3.08
C PHE A 55 1.73 1.80 1.88
N LEU A 56 1.01 2.11 0.80
CA LEU A 56 1.58 2.76 -0.38
C LEU A 56 2.21 4.12 -0.03
N LYS A 57 1.57 4.90 0.84
CA LYS A 57 2.09 6.19 1.28
C LYS A 57 3.48 6.06 1.90
N LYS A 58 3.62 5.13 2.84
CA LYS A 58 4.88 4.89 3.55
C LYS A 58 6.02 4.55 2.60
N ILE A 59 5.79 3.63 1.65
CA ILE A 59 6.85 3.21 0.72
C ILE A 59 7.10 4.24 -0.36
N TYR A 60 6.04 4.73 -0.98
CA TYR A 60 6.19 5.59 -2.15
C TYR A 60 6.64 6.98 -1.73
N PHE A 61 5.95 7.64 -0.79
CA PHE A 61 6.16 9.05 -0.45
C PHE A 61 7.09 9.29 0.74
N GLU A 62 7.08 8.44 1.76
CA GLU A 62 7.75 8.74 3.04
C GLU A 62 9.09 8.02 3.23
N SER A 63 9.41 7.01 2.41
CA SER A 63 10.62 6.20 2.56
C SER A 63 11.92 6.89 2.16
N GLY A 64 11.85 8.04 1.47
CA GLY A 64 12.99 8.71 0.86
C GLY A 64 13.56 8.00 -0.38
N LEU A 65 12.96 6.89 -0.82
CA LEU A 65 13.33 6.21 -2.05
C LEU A 65 12.92 7.02 -3.27
N GLU A 66 13.70 6.90 -4.36
CA GLU A 66 13.23 7.40 -5.65
C GLU A 66 11.94 6.70 -6.09
N ARG A 67 11.05 7.46 -6.74
CA ARG A 67 9.72 7.00 -7.18
C ARG A 67 9.77 5.70 -7.99
N ASN A 68 10.73 5.61 -8.91
CA ASN A 68 10.91 4.44 -9.76
C ASN A 68 11.37 3.20 -8.96
N MET A 69 12.25 3.40 -7.97
CA MET A 69 12.71 2.34 -7.08
C MET A 69 11.57 1.85 -6.19
N ALA A 70 10.83 2.77 -5.55
CA ALA A 70 9.67 2.44 -4.74
C ALA A 70 8.60 1.67 -5.55
N ALA A 71 8.28 2.12 -6.77
CA ALA A 71 7.35 1.41 -7.66
C ALA A 71 7.84 0.00 -8.01
N SER A 72 9.13 -0.17 -8.33
CA SER A 72 9.72 -1.47 -8.63
C SER A 72 9.66 -2.43 -7.44
N MET A 73 9.93 -1.91 -6.23
CA MET A 73 9.78 -2.67 -4.99
C MET A 73 8.34 -3.09 -4.77
N LEU A 74 7.38 -2.16 -4.88
CA LEU A 74 5.96 -2.43 -4.68
C LEU A 74 5.43 -3.47 -5.66
N LYS A 75 5.77 -3.37 -6.95
CA LYS A 75 5.33 -4.31 -7.99
C LYS A 75 5.78 -5.76 -7.78
N LYS A 76 6.72 -6.01 -6.87
CA LYS A 76 7.15 -7.35 -6.45
C LYS A 76 6.29 -7.94 -5.32
N LEU A 77 5.35 -7.19 -4.76
CA LEU A 77 4.32 -7.70 -3.86
C LEU A 77 3.05 -8.04 -4.64
N PRO A 78 2.34 -9.11 -4.26
CA PRO A 78 0.97 -9.31 -4.68
C PRO A 78 0.08 -8.12 -4.30
N ARG A 79 -0.86 -7.80 -5.19
CA ARG A 79 -1.89 -6.78 -4.96
C ARG A 79 -3.16 -7.43 -4.37
N PRO A 80 -4.02 -6.67 -3.68
CA PRO A 80 -3.85 -5.27 -3.23
C PRO A 80 -2.81 -5.14 -2.12
N TYR A 81 -2.18 -3.96 -2.00
CA TYR A 81 -1.02 -3.76 -1.12
C TYR A 81 -1.40 -3.55 0.36
N ARG A 82 -2.03 -4.56 0.96
CA ARG A 82 -2.49 -4.55 2.35
C ARG A 82 -1.51 -5.30 3.23
N TYR A 83 -0.41 -4.65 3.58
CA TYR A 83 0.68 -5.26 4.35
C TYR A 83 1.04 -4.41 5.57
N SER A 84 1.55 -5.06 6.62
CA SER A 84 2.18 -4.36 7.75
C SER A 84 3.69 -4.54 7.68
N PHE A 85 4.44 -3.48 7.99
CA PHE A 85 5.90 -3.54 8.14
C PHE A 85 6.34 -4.37 9.36
N ASP A 86 5.43 -4.66 10.28
CA ASP A 86 5.69 -5.60 11.37
C ASP A 86 5.78 -7.05 10.87
N ASN A 87 5.15 -7.33 9.72
CA ASN A 87 5.03 -8.67 9.16
C ASN A 87 5.92 -8.89 7.94
N ILE A 88 6.31 -7.82 7.24
CA ILE A 88 7.15 -7.91 6.06
C ILE A 88 8.26 -6.86 6.04
N TYR A 89 9.37 -7.21 5.41
CA TYR A 89 10.48 -6.29 5.18
C TYR A 89 11.08 -6.48 3.79
N TRP A 90 11.74 -5.43 3.30
CA TRP A 90 12.50 -5.51 2.06
C TRP A 90 13.93 -5.97 2.33
N CYS A 91 14.33 -7.10 1.74
CA CYS A 91 15.70 -7.58 1.79
C CYS A 91 16.52 -6.93 0.67
N LEU A 92 17.41 -5.99 1.01
CA LEU A 92 18.24 -5.27 0.03
C LEU A 92 19.13 -6.20 -0.81
N GLY A 93 19.78 -7.17 -0.17
CA GLY A 93 20.70 -8.09 -0.87
C GLY A 93 20.01 -8.98 -1.90
N GLU A 94 18.78 -9.42 -1.63
CA GLU A 94 18.00 -10.26 -2.55
C GLU A 94 17.02 -9.49 -3.42
N GLN A 95 16.84 -8.19 -3.14
CA GLN A 95 15.84 -7.33 -3.76
C GLN A 95 14.45 -7.97 -3.80
N LYS A 96 14.03 -8.52 -2.65
CA LYS A 96 12.75 -9.22 -2.46
C LYS A 96 12.13 -8.86 -1.11
N TRP A 97 10.81 -8.87 -1.08
CA TRP A 97 10.06 -8.85 0.17
C TRP A 97 10.15 -10.19 0.87
N LYS A 98 10.24 -10.15 2.20
CA LYS A 98 10.28 -11.31 3.08
C LYS A 98 9.34 -11.12 4.25
N GLU A 99 8.82 -12.23 4.75
CA GLU A 99 8.04 -12.25 6.00
C GLU A 99 8.99 -12.16 7.20
N VAL A 100 8.59 -11.41 8.21
CA VAL A 100 9.22 -11.42 9.53
C VAL A 100 8.86 -12.75 10.19
N LYS A 101 9.86 -13.61 10.40
CA LYS A 101 9.68 -14.83 11.20
C LYS A 101 9.89 -14.47 12.67
N LEU A 102 8.80 -14.35 13.43
CA LEU A 102 8.90 -14.32 14.89
C LEU A 102 9.17 -15.76 15.35
N SER A 103 10.34 -15.98 15.95
CA SER A 103 10.76 -17.24 16.57
C SER A 103 10.00 -17.53 17.86
#